data_AF-R1ECL6-F1
#
_entry.id   AF-R1ECL6-F1
#
_cell.length_a   1.000
_cell.length_b   1.000
_cell.length_c   1.000
_cell.angle_alpha   90.00
_cell.angle_beta   90.00
_cell.angle_gamma   90.00
#
_symmetry.space_group_name_H-M   'P 1'
#
loop_
_entity.id
_entity.type
_entity.pdbx_description
1 polymer ?
#
loop_
_entity_poly.entity_id
_entity_poly.type
_entity_poly.pdbx_seq_one_letter_code
_entity_poly.pdbx_strand_id
1 'polypeptide(L)'
;MLVSSGRRVLSVTRARLLSTVAVASMEDGSLRAHVSRRGREAPALLPRYLSDARGVETFDAVSRPDGVLQLSVAENQMISDWLVPRIRSIAASPASDAHGGGAGLFEQADIFYQQTHGTPQCRAAVAAHMERVLCGGSYPIDPDKLVVGAGCNAVLENLLFALADAGEGAIVSRLLTDQLDAATPRKLWCAAMEEANAARLRSRYDRLTAVLDQGGLRYLDAGAGLFLWIDLRPFLSYGDSGPPQRENSGSWAGAVGVEEALLPAREAEAERALYLRLIHEFGLLLTPGASMRSEEPGLFRCVFSAATEEGFEVALQRFARLAAAPRAT
;
A
#
# COMPACT_ATOMS: atom_id res chain seq x y z
N MET A 1 9.85 8.30 -54.59
CA MET A 1 11.28 8.45 -54.97
C MET A 1 12.10 8.57 -53.68
N LEU A 2 13.37 8.17 -53.66
CA LEU A 2 14.08 7.62 -52.48
C LEU A 2 13.41 6.29 -52.06
N VAL A 3 13.81 5.13 -52.59
CA VAL A 3 15.12 4.42 -52.52
C VAL A 3 15.32 3.78 -51.15
N SER A 4 15.49 2.46 -51.15
CA SER A 4 15.66 1.62 -49.97
C SER A 4 17.11 1.49 -49.53
N SER A 5 17.31 1.28 -48.22
CA SER A 5 18.50 0.62 -47.68
C SER A 5 18.08 -0.31 -46.54
N GLY A 6 18.72 -1.47 -46.45
CA GLY A 6 18.18 -2.60 -45.68
C GLY A 6 18.29 -2.44 -44.16
N ARG A 7 17.18 -2.69 -43.46
CA ARG A 7 17.19 -3.09 -42.04
C ARG A 7 16.42 -4.39 -41.90
N ARG A 8 16.94 -5.31 -41.07
CA ARG A 8 16.32 -6.63 -40.83
C ARG A 8 15.02 -6.42 -40.06
N VAL A 9 13.91 -6.95 -40.56
CA VAL A 9 12.65 -6.99 -39.81
C VAL A 9 12.77 -8.07 -38.74
N LEU A 10 12.99 -7.66 -37.50
CA LEU A 10 12.76 -8.53 -36.34
C LEU A 10 11.25 -8.62 -36.12
N SER A 11 10.71 -9.84 -36.05
CA SER A 11 9.28 -10.07 -35.85
C SER A 11 8.86 -9.72 -34.42
N VAL A 12 8.04 -8.67 -34.28
CA VAL A 12 7.45 -8.27 -33.00
C VAL A 12 6.28 -9.20 -32.67
N THR A 13 6.59 -10.42 -32.22
CA THR A 13 5.57 -11.40 -31.82
C THR A 13 5.17 -11.20 -30.36
N ARG A 14 3.92 -10.79 -30.13
CA ARG A 14 3.27 -10.63 -28.80
C ARG A 14 3.95 -9.67 -27.83
N ALA A 15 3.77 -8.37 -28.06
CA ALA A 15 3.73 -7.41 -26.95
C ALA A 15 2.46 -7.66 -26.11
N ARG A 16 2.61 -8.23 -24.90
CA ARG A 16 1.66 -7.95 -23.80
C ARG A 16 2.03 -6.60 -23.21
N LEU A 17 1.05 -5.79 -22.79
CA LEU A 17 1.34 -4.56 -22.07
C LEU A 17 2.09 -4.90 -20.77
N LEU A 18 3.31 -4.36 -20.64
CA LEU A 18 4.11 -4.37 -19.43
C LEU A 18 4.40 -2.92 -19.07
N SER A 19 4.17 -2.56 -17.81
CA SER A 19 4.71 -1.33 -17.24
C SER A 19 6.24 -1.41 -17.25
N THR A 20 6.90 -0.42 -17.84
CA THR A 20 8.34 -0.50 -18.15
C THR A 20 9.23 -0.32 -16.92
N VAL A 21 9.35 -1.36 -16.11
CA VAL A 21 10.45 -1.52 -15.14
C VAL A 21 11.44 -2.53 -15.72
N ALA A 22 12.36 -2.03 -16.56
CA ALA A 22 13.37 -2.84 -17.23
C ALA A 22 14.53 -3.23 -16.29
N VAL A 23 14.27 -4.15 -15.35
CA VAL A 23 15.33 -4.81 -14.58
C VAL A 23 16.02 -5.85 -15.46
N ALA A 24 16.92 -5.39 -16.32
CA ALA A 24 17.78 -6.24 -17.13
C ALA A 24 18.90 -6.85 -16.26
N SER A 25 18.59 -7.96 -15.59
CA SER A 25 19.59 -8.81 -14.93
C SER A 25 20.31 -9.66 -15.97
N MET A 26 21.44 -9.18 -16.50
CA MET A 26 22.38 -9.97 -17.29
C MET A 26 23.84 -9.62 -16.98
N GLU A 27 24.74 -10.56 -17.28
CA GLU A 27 26.10 -10.63 -16.74
C GLU A 27 27.16 -9.86 -17.56
N ASP A 28 26.77 -9.23 -18.68
CA ASP A 28 27.64 -8.36 -19.49
C ASP A 28 27.39 -6.87 -19.20
N GLY A 29 28.45 -6.12 -18.91
CA GLY A 29 28.41 -4.73 -18.46
C GLY A 29 28.05 -3.70 -19.55
N SER A 30 27.95 -4.12 -20.81
CA SER A 30 27.81 -3.26 -21.99
C SER A 30 26.61 -2.30 -21.97
N LEU A 31 25.49 -2.66 -21.33
CA LEU A 31 24.28 -1.82 -21.28
C LEU A 31 24.30 -0.67 -20.24
N ARG A 32 25.27 -0.64 -19.31
CA ARG A 32 25.32 0.37 -18.22
C ARG A 32 25.43 1.82 -18.71
N ALA A 33 25.89 2.04 -19.95
CA ALA A 33 26.11 3.36 -20.53
C ALA A 33 24.83 4.08 -21.02
N HIS A 34 23.72 3.35 -21.27
CA HIS A 34 22.57 3.90 -22.00
C HIS A 34 21.37 4.31 -21.12
N VAL A 35 21.45 4.10 -19.80
CA VAL A 35 20.38 4.45 -18.86
C VAL A 35 20.75 5.72 -18.09
N SER A 36 19.78 6.63 -17.91
CA SER A 36 19.96 7.87 -17.12
C SER A 36 20.34 7.58 -15.66
N ARG A 37 20.94 8.55 -14.96
CA ARG A 37 21.34 8.40 -13.55
C ARG A 37 20.20 7.81 -12.69
N ARG A 38 19.02 8.46 -12.71
CA ARG A 38 17.80 8.02 -12.03
C ARG A 38 17.38 6.58 -12.41
N GLY A 39 17.47 6.22 -13.69
CA GLY A 39 17.11 4.87 -14.16
C GLY A 39 18.09 3.77 -13.72
N ARG A 40 19.35 4.12 -13.42
CA ARG A 40 20.34 3.18 -12.83
C ARG A 40 20.15 3.02 -11.32
N GLU A 41 19.68 4.07 -10.64
CA GLU A 41 19.42 4.09 -9.20
C GLU A 41 18.06 3.47 -8.84
N ALA A 42 17.07 3.54 -9.75
CA ALA A 42 15.70 3.07 -9.52
C ALA A 42 15.55 1.65 -8.93
N PRO A 43 16.36 0.62 -9.28
CA PRO A 43 16.26 -0.70 -8.65
C PRO A 43 16.59 -0.69 -7.14
N ALA A 44 17.43 0.23 -6.67
CA ALA A 44 17.79 0.36 -5.26
C ALA A 44 16.67 1.03 -4.42
N LEU A 45 15.72 1.71 -5.06
CA LEU A 45 14.57 2.34 -4.40
C LEU A 45 13.50 1.32 -3.96
N LEU A 46 13.61 0.04 -4.36
CA LEU A 46 12.69 -1.01 -3.94
C LEU A 46 13.08 -1.54 -2.54
N PRO A 47 12.18 -1.45 -1.53
CA PRO A 47 12.45 -2.00 -0.20
C PRO A 47 12.77 -3.49 -0.24
N ARG A 48 13.87 -3.91 0.41
CA ARG A 48 14.36 -5.31 0.38
C ARG A 48 13.32 -6.35 0.83
N TYR A 49 12.42 -6.00 1.75
CA TYR A 49 11.34 -6.91 2.17
C TYR A 49 10.40 -7.30 1.01
N LEU A 50 10.24 -6.44 -0.01
CA LEU A 50 9.40 -6.74 -1.18
C LEU A 50 10.04 -7.74 -2.14
N SER A 51 11.37 -7.90 -2.17
CA SER A 51 11.99 -9.02 -2.90
C SER A 51 11.71 -10.35 -2.19
N ASP A 52 11.82 -10.40 -0.86
CA ASP A 52 11.49 -11.60 -0.09
C ASP A 52 9.99 -11.94 -0.24
N ALA A 53 9.11 -10.93 -0.13
CA ALA A 53 7.66 -11.08 -0.24
C ALA A 53 7.13 -11.45 -1.64
N ARG A 54 7.99 -11.39 -2.67
CA ARG A 54 7.69 -11.91 -4.03
C ARG A 54 8.20 -13.33 -4.24
N GLY A 55 9.03 -13.86 -3.34
CA GLY A 55 9.57 -15.22 -3.40
C GLY A 55 8.78 -16.25 -2.59
N VAL A 56 7.77 -15.83 -1.82
CA VAL A 56 6.94 -16.75 -1.00
C VAL A 56 5.79 -17.35 -1.79
N GLU A 57 5.43 -18.59 -1.48
CA GLU A 57 4.19 -19.20 -1.94
C GLU A 57 3.03 -18.77 -1.03
N THR A 58 2.05 -18.05 -1.59
CA THR A 58 0.94 -17.49 -0.81
C THR A 58 -0.08 -18.55 -0.39
N PHE A 59 -0.77 -18.28 0.72
CA PHE A 59 -1.92 -19.06 1.19
C PHE A 59 -3.02 -19.17 0.13
N ASP A 60 -3.59 -20.37 0.00
CA ASP A 60 -4.86 -20.63 -0.67
C ASP A 60 -5.57 -21.77 0.06
N ALA A 61 -6.86 -21.60 0.39
CA ALA A 61 -7.57 -22.50 1.31
C ALA A 61 -7.76 -23.94 0.78
N VAL A 62 -7.59 -24.17 -0.53
CA VAL A 62 -7.79 -25.49 -1.17
C VAL A 62 -6.47 -26.11 -1.62
N SER A 63 -5.61 -25.33 -2.28
CA SER A 63 -4.38 -25.82 -2.89
C SER A 63 -3.12 -25.62 -2.04
N ARG A 64 -3.11 -24.62 -1.14
CA ARG A 64 -1.95 -24.24 -0.31
C ARG A 64 -2.35 -23.73 1.09
N PRO A 65 -2.99 -24.56 1.95
CA PRO A 65 -3.43 -24.16 3.29
C PRO A 65 -2.25 -23.79 4.23
N ASP A 66 -1.06 -24.35 3.99
CA ASP A 66 0.17 -24.01 4.71
C ASP A 66 0.90 -22.78 4.11
N GLY A 67 0.42 -22.24 2.98
CA GLY A 67 1.03 -21.09 2.30
C GLY A 67 1.03 -19.82 3.15
N VAL A 68 1.88 -18.86 2.77
CA VAL A 68 2.14 -17.63 3.54
C VAL A 68 1.00 -16.63 3.38
N LEU A 69 0.50 -16.09 4.49
CA LEU A 69 -0.55 -15.07 4.49
C LEU A 69 0.03 -13.68 4.17
N GLN A 70 -0.48 -13.04 3.13
CA GLN A 70 -0.12 -11.70 2.72
C GLN A 70 -0.83 -10.66 3.62
N LEU A 71 -0.09 -10.12 4.60
CA LEU A 71 -0.58 -9.13 5.57
C LEU A 71 0.30 -7.87 5.58
N SER A 72 1.09 -7.63 4.51
CA SER A 72 2.01 -6.48 4.41
C SER A 72 1.56 -5.40 3.42
N VAL A 73 0.76 -5.78 2.42
CA VAL A 73 0.23 -4.87 1.38
C VAL A 73 -1.00 -4.16 1.93
N ALA A 74 -1.02 -2.83 1.88
CA ALA A 74 -2.11 -2.00 2.39
C ALA A 74 -3.34 -2.01 1.43
N GLU A 75 -4.00 -3.16 1.34
CA GLU A 75 -5.18 -3.39 0.50
C GLU A 75 -6.41 -3.73 1.35
N ASN A 76 -7.59 -3.39 0.84
CA ASN A 76 -8.88 -3.72 1.45
C ASN A 76 -9.71 -4.60 0.52
N GLN A 77 -9.62 -5.91 0.69
CA GLN A 77 -10.35 -6.89 -0.13
C GLN A 77 -11.81 -7.08 0.33
N MET A 78 -12.14 -6.59 1.54
CA MET A 78 -13.37 -6.88 2.28
C MET A 78 -14.64 -6.21 1.76
N ILE A 79 -14.58 -5.44 0.67
CA ILE A 79 -15.72 -4.73 0.05
C ILE A 79 -15.95 -5.11 -1.42
N SER A 80 -15.27 -6.16 -1.89
CA SER A 80 -15.40 -6.67 -3.25
C SER A 80 -16.81 -7.18 -3.58
N ASP A 81 -17.53 -7.69 -2.59
CA ASP A 81 -18.95 -8.08 -2.64
C ASP A 81 -19.91 -6.90 -2.86
N TRP A 82 -19.54 -5.68 -2.44
CA TRP A 82 -20.31 -4.46 -2.75
C TRP A 82 -19.88 -3.84 -4.08
N LEU A 83 -18.56 -3.71 -4.30
CA LEU A 83 -18.00 -3.02 -5.46
C LEU A 83 -18.22 -3.78 -6.76
N VAL A 84 -17.95 -5.08 -6.81
CA VAL A 84 -17.98 -5.85 -8.07
C VAL A 84 -19.40 -5.94 -8.65
N PRO A 85 -20.47 -6.25 -7.87
CA PRO A 85 -21.84 -6.18 -8.38
C PRO A 85 -22.26 -4.76 -8.78
N ARG A 86 -21.82 -3.72 -8.06
CA ARG A 86 -22.18 -2.34 -8.43
C ARG A 86 -21.51 -1.89 -9.73
N ILE A 87 -20.23 -2.21 -9.93
CA ILE A 87 -19.51 -1.94 -11.18
C ILE A 87 -20.15 -2.72 -12.34
N ARG A 88 -20.48 -4.01 -12.14
CA ARG A 88 -21.22 -4.81 -13.14
C ARG A 88 -22.61 -4.25 -13.43
N SER A 89 -23.33 -3.74 -12.43
CA SER A 89 -24.63 -3.09 -12.59
C SER A 89 -24.50 -1.80 -13.43
N ILE A 90 -23.51 -0.96 -13.16
CA ILE A 90 -23.25 0.24 -13.97
C ILE A 90 -22.88 -0.16 -15.40
N ALA A 91 -22.06 -1.20 -15.58
CA ALA A 91 -21.65 -1.70 -16.88
C ALA A 91 -22.79 -2.34 -17.71
N ALA A 92 -23.76 -2.98 -17.05
CA ALA A 92 -24.91 -3.60 -17.70
C ALA A 92 -26.09 -2.64 -17.92
N SER A 93 -26.03 -1.41 -17.40
CA SER A 93 -27.11 -0.43 -17.49
C SER A 93 -26.83 0.57 -18.63
N PRO A 94 -27.52 0.49 -19.79
CA PRO A 94 -27.55 1.63 -20.70
C PRO A 94 -28.27 2.78 -19.99
N ALA A 95 -27.54 3.85 -19.68
CA ALA A 95 -28.15 5.03 -19.09
C ALA A 95 -29.00 5.74 -20.14
N SER A 96 -30.28 5.94 -19.83
CA SER A 96 -31.18 6.75 -20.66
C SER A 96 -31.02 8.22 -20.27
N ASP A 97 -29.91 8.82 -20.69
CA ASP A 97 -29.63 10.23 -20.44
C ASP A 97 -30.62 11.11 -21.22
N ALA A 98 -31.10 12.19 -20.57
CA ALA A 98 -32.10 13.10 -21.13
C ALA A 98 -31.62 13.92 -22.36
N HIS A 99 -30.40 13.67 -22.83
CA HIS A 99 -29.76 14.31 -23.98
C HIS A 99 -29.84 13.48 -25.28
N GLY A 100 -30.53 12.34 -25.28
CA GLY A 100 -30.90 11.61 -26.50
C GLY A 100 -29.79 10.75 -27.13
N GLY A 101 -28.60 10.72 -26.54
CA GLY A 101 -27.60 9.67 -26.80
C GLY A 101 -27.95 8.39 -26.03
N GLY A 102 -27.81 7.22 -26.66
CA GLY A 102 -27.95 5.94 -25.98
C GLY A 102 -26.68 5.62 -25.17
N ALA A 103 -26.59 6.10 -23.93
CA ALA A 103 -25.37 6.03 -23.11
C ALA A 103 -25.09 4.62 -22.54
N GLY A 104 -24.72 3.69 -23.42
CA GLY A 104 -24.34 2.32 -23.11
C GLY A 104 -22.82 2.09 -23.17
N LEU A 105 -22.10 2.59 -22.16
CA LEU A 105 -20.64 2.48 -21.94
C LEU A 105 -19.72 3.00 -23.08
N PHE A 106 -18.91 4.00 -22.73
CA PHE A 106 -17.95 4.70 -23.59
C PHE A 106 -18.58 5.44 -24.78
N GLU A 107 -18.66 6.76 -24.66
CA GLU A 107 -18.98 7.64 -25.78
C GLU A 107 -17.77 7.86 -26.68
N GLN A 108 -17.99 8.33 -27.91
CA GLN A 108 -16.90 8.78 -28.78
C GLN A 108 -16.08 9.93 -28.14
N ALA A 109 -16.67 10.68 -27.21
CA ALA A 109 -15.98 11.72 -26.45
C ALA A 109 -14.87 11.15 -25.53
N ASP A 110 -15.04 9.93 -25.00
CA ASP A 110 -14.14 9.36 -23.99
C ASP A 110 -12.75 9.01 -24.54
N ILE A 111 -12.64 8.80 -25.86
CA ILE A 111 -11.36 8.50 -26.54
C ILE A 111 -10.58 9.74 -26.99
N PHE A 112 -11.08 10.95 -26.70
CA PHE A 112 -10.42 12.21 -27.05
C PHE A 112 -9.76 12.88 -25.82
N TYR A 113 -9.09 14.02 -26.04
CA TYR A 113 -8.52 14.81 -24.94
C TYR A 113 -9.62 15.36 -24.03
N GLN A 114 -9.71 14.78 -22.83
CA GLN A 114 -10.56 15.26 -21.75
C GLN A 114 -9.91 16.45 -21.02
N GLN A 115 -10.66 17.12 -20.13
CA GLN A 115 -10.11 18.19 -19.29
C GLN A 115 -8.97 17.64 -18.40
N THR A 116 -7.79 18.27 -18.45
CA THR A 116 -6.55 17.83 -17.78
C THR A 116 -6.64 17.71 -16.26
N HIS A 117 -7.65 18.33 -15.65
CA HIS A 117 -7.93 18.34 -14.21
C HIS A 117 -9.09 17.39 -13.83
N GLY A 118 -9.58 16.58 -14.77
CA GLY A 118 -10.77 15.73 -14.64
C GLY A 118 -12.03 16.45 -15.16
N THR A 119 -13.02 15.68 -15.64
CA THR A 119 -14.29 16.23 -16.16
C THR A 119 -15.11 16.90 -15.05
N PRO A 120 -15.97 17.89 -15.34
CA PRO A 120 -16.75 18.59 -14.31
C PRO A 120 -17.62 17.64 -13.47
N GLN A 121 -18.21 16.63 -14.11
CA GLN A 121 -18.99 15.58 -13.44
C GLN A 121 -18.12 14.73 -12.49
N CYS A 122 -16.87 14.43 -12.87
CA CYS A 122 -15.91 13.74 -12.02
C CYS A 122 -15.52 14.61 -10.82
N ARG A 123 -15.12 15.87 -11.05
CA ARG A 123 -14.71 16.80 -9.98
C ARG A 123 -15.83 17.04 -8.96
N ALA A 124 -17.06 17.28 -9.43
CA ALA A 124 -18.22 17.45 -8.56
C ALA A 124 -18.56 16.18 -7.75
N ALA A 125 -18.39 14.99 -8.34
CA ALA A 125 -18.58 13.73 -7.62
C ALA A 125 -17.48 13.47 -6.57
N VAL A 126 -16.23 13.84 -6.86
CA VAL A 126 -15.10 13.77 -5.92
C VAL A 126 -15.28 14.77 -4.78
N ALA A 127 -15.64 16.02 -5.07
CA ALA A 127 -15.96 17.03 -4.05
C ALA A 127 -17.04 16.54 -3.08
N ALA A 128 -18.22 16.17 -3.59
CA ALA A 128 -19.33 15.68 -2.78
C ALA A 128 -19.06 14.34 -2.05
N HIS A 129 -18.03 13.58 -2.46
CA HIS A 129 -17.54 12.43 -1.71
C HIS A 129 -16.60 12.88 -0.57
N MET A 130 -15.64 13.75 -0.85
CA MET A 130 -14.67 14.28 0.13
C MET A 130 -15.35 15.12 1.23
N GLU A 131 -16.29 16.00 0.89
CA GLU A 131 -17.07 16.79 1.87
C GLU A 131 -17.71 15.91 2.93
N ARG A 132 -18.26 14.77 2.49
CA ARG A 132 -18.99 13.81 3.32
C ARG A 132 -18.07 12.89 4.13
N VAL A 133 -16.96 12.43 3.55
CA VAL A 133 -16.08 11.43 4.20
C VAL A 133 -14.97 12.07 5.03
N LEU A 134 -14.44 13.22 4.61
CA LEU A 134 -13.33 13.89 5.28
C LEU A 134 -13.77 15.07 6.15
N CYS A 135 -14.93 15.68 5.86
CA CYS A 135 -15.36 16.92 6.52
C CYS A 135 -16.72 16.82 7.24
N GLY A 136 -17.40 15.67 7.22
CA GLY A 136 -18.73 15.51 7.84
C GLY A 136 -19.81 16.47 7.30
N GLY A 137 -19.62 16.99 6.08
CA GLY A 137 -20.41 18.08 5.51
C GLY A 137 -20.16 19.48 6.11
N SER A 138 -19.24 19.63 7.07
CA SER A 138 -18.96 20.91 7.75
C SER A 138 -18.11 21.90 6.95
N TYR A 139 -17.41 21.42 5.92
CA TYR A 139 -16.57 22.24 5.04
C TYR A 139 -16.90 21.94 3.56
N PRO A 140 -17.36 22.93 2.78
CA PRO A 140 -17.67 22.75 1.36
C PRO A 140 -16.40 22.73 0.51
N ILE A 141 -16.35 21.86 -0.50
CA ILE A 141 -15.18 21.67 -1.36
C ILE A 141 -15.50 22.18 -2.76
N ASP A 142 -14.85 23.29 -3.12
CA ASP A 142 -14.95 23.90 -4.44
C ASP A 142 -14.41 22.97 -5.54
N PRO A 143 -15.26 22.45 -6.45
CA PRO A 143 -14.85 21.49 -7.48
C PRO A 143 -14.00 22.11 -8.59
N ASP A 144 -13.91 23.44 -8.69
CA ASP A 144 -13.02 24.12 -9.64
C ASP A 144 -11.64 24.41 -9.02
N LYS A 145 -11.46 24.11 -7.73
CA LYS A 145 -10.14 24.02 -7.06
C LYS A 145 -9.61 22.58 -6.97
N LEU A 146 -10.30 21.59 -7.53
CA LEU A 146 -9.87 20.19 -7.55
C LEU A 146 -9.14 19.82 -8.85
N VAL A 147 -8.12 18.98 -8.73
CA VAL A 147 -7.41 18.34 -9.85
C VAL A 147 -7.38 16.83 -9.61
N VAL A 148 -8.02 16.05 -10.48
CA VAL A 148 -8.07 14.59 -10.35
C VAL A 148 -6.81 13.96 -10.99
N GLY A 149 -5.90 13.48 -10.15
CA GLY A 149 -4.64 12.84 -10.57
C GLY A 149 -4.69 11.32 -10.64
N ALA A 150 -3.66 10.72 -11.26
CA ALA A 150 -3.52 9.27 -11.46
C ALA A 150 -3.07 8.51 -10.17
N GLY A 151 -3.90 8.58 -9.12
CA GLY A 151 -3.62 7.97 -7.82
C GLY A 151 -2.63 8.77 -6.95
N CYS A 152 -2.54 8.38 -5.68
CA CYS A 152 -1.87 9.18 -4.64
C CYS A 152 -0.40 9.51 -4.98
N ASN A 153 0.37 8.54 -5.46
CA ASN A 153 1.81 8.74 -5.72
C ASN A 153 2.06 9.85 -6.75
N ALA A 154 1.30 9.87 -7.86
CA ALA A 154 1.43 10.91 -8.88
C ALA A 154 0.94 12.27 -8.38
N VAL A 155 -0.07 12.31 -7.50
CA VAL A 155 -0.51 13.55 -6.85
C VAL A 155 0.55 14.09 -5.90
N LEU A 156 1.21 13.23 -5.10
CA LEU A 156 2.31 13.63 -4.22
C LEU A 156 3.55 14.10 -5.02
N GLU A 157 3.91 13.41 -6.10
CA GLU A 157 5.02 13.81 -6.99
C GLU A 157 4.76 15.18 -7.62
N ASN A 158 3.56 15.39 -8.18
CA ASN A 158 3.15 16.68 -8.73
C ASN A 158 3.10 17.79 -7.67
N LEU A 159 2.67 17.47 -6.44
CA LEU A 159 2.61 18.44 -5.34
C LEU A 159 4.00 18.88 -4.90
N LEU A 160 4.96 17.95 -4.77
CA LEU A 160 6.35 18.28 -4.46
C LEU A 160 6.99 19.10 -5.59
N PHE A 161 6.78 18.70 -6.85
CA PHE A 161 7.29 19.43 -8.02
C PHE A 161 6.70 20.85 -8.16
N ALA A 162 5.51 21.10 -7.59
CA ALA A 162 4.87 22.41 -7.60
C ALA A 162 5.19 23.29 -6.37
N LEU A 163 5.81 22.73 -5.32
CA LEU A 163 6.04 23.42 -4.04
C LEU A 163 7.50 23.47 -3.57
N ALA A 164 8.42 22.72 -4.17
CA ALA A 164 9.81 22.62 -3.73
C ALA A 164 10.78 22.55 -4.90
N ASP A 165 11.86 23.34 -4.82
CA ASP A 165 12.97 23.33 -5.77
C ASP A 165 13.97 22.19 -5.50
N ALA A 166 14.84 21.91 -6.48
CA ALA A 166 15.78 20.79 -6.41
C ALA A 166 16.87 21.00 -5.34
N GLY A 167 16.64 20.45 -4.14
CA GLY A 167 17.51 20.59 -2.96
C GLY A 167 16.74 20.98 -1.69
N GLU A 168 15.49 21.42 -1.84
CA GLU A 168 14.57 21.64 -0.72
C GLU A 168 13.94 20.33 -0.24
N GLY A 169 13.28 20.36 0.92
CA GLY A 169 12.72 19.17 1.57
C GLY A 169 11.37 19.41 2.21
N ALA A 170 10.46 18.43 2.08
CA ALA A 170 9.14 18.45 2.70
C ALA A 170 9.16 17.70 4.05
N ILE A 171 8.58 18.32 5.09
CA ILE A 171 8.38 17.69 6.39
C ILE A 171 7.15 16.77 6.32
N VAL A 172 7.32 15.49 6.64
CA VAL A 172 6.25 14.47 6.61
C VAL A 172 5.98 13.98 8.03
N SER A 173 4.75 14.16 8.52
CA SER A 173 4.32 13.59 9.81
C SER A 173 4.16 12.07 9.71
N ARG A 174 4.36 11.36 10.83
CA ARG A 174 4.62 9.91 10.82
C ARG A 174 3.38 9.02 10.87
N LEU A 175 2.24 9.51 11.39
CA LEU A 175 0.89 8.89 11.41
C LEU A 175 -0.15 9.92 11.93
N LEU A 176 -1.41 9.91 11.43
CA LEU A 176 -2.65 10.45 12.06
C LEU A 176 -3.91 10.33 11.14
N THR A 177 -5.11 10.16 11.73
CA THR A 177 -6.45 10.12 11.07
C THR A 177 -7.60 10.23 12.08
N ASP A 178 -8.77 10.82 11.72
CA ASP A 178 -10.07 10.62 12.43
C ASP A 178 -11.32 10.95 11.55
N GLN A 179 -12.55 10.98 12.10
CA GLN A 179 -13.87 10.77 11.41
C GLN A 179 -14.99 11.81 11.82
N LEU A 180 -16.26 11.93 11.32
CA LEU A 180 -17.13 11.26 10.30
C LEU A 180 -18.37 12.17 9.89
N ASP A 181 -19.49 11.54 9.44
CA ASP A 181 -20.93 11.92 9.40
C ASP A 181 -21.65 12.48 8.12
N ALA A 182 -22.96 12.17 7.99
CA ALA A 182 -23.73 12.03 6.74
C ALA A 182 -25.21 12.55 6.85
N ALA A 183 -26.21 12.34 5.96
CA ALA A 183 -26.43 11.51 4.76
C ALA A 183 -27.53 12.09 3.81
N THR A 184 -27.86 11.44 2.67
CA THR A 184 -29.03 11.68 1.75
C THR A 184 -29.08 10.59 0.63
N PRO A 185 -30.16 10.39 -0.17
CA PRO A 185 -30.38 9.16 -0.98
C PRO A 185 -29.21 8.56 -1.80
N ARG A 186 -28.60 9.27 -2.77
CA ARG A 186 -27.42 8.70 -3.50
C ARG A 186 -26.24 8.44 -2.55
N LYS A 187 -26.15 9.21 -1.47
CA LYS A 187 -25.16 9.05 -0.40
C LYS A 187 -25.48 7.82 0.49
N LEU A 188 -26.69 7.24 0.47
CA LEU A 188 -27.04 6.06 1.27
C LEU A 188 -26.29 4.81 0.81
N TRP A 189 -26.11 4.59 -0.50
CA TRP A 189 -25.33 3.42 -0.95
C TRP A 189 -23.84 3.56 -0.57
N CYS A 190 -23.27 4.76 -0.76
CA CYS A 190 -21.89 5.02 -0.34
C CYS A 190 -21.74 4.90 1.19
N ALA A 191 -22.65 5.51 1.95
CA ALA A 191 -22.64 5.44 3.41
C ALA A 191 -22.83 4.00 3.93
N ALA A 192 -23.75 3.21 3.37
CA ALA A 192 -23.92 1.81 3.77
C ALA A 192 -22.70 0.95 3.41
N MET A 193 -22.03 1.22 2.28
CA MET A 193 -20.76 0.57 1.91
C MET A 193 -19.64 0.99 2.88
N GLU A 194 -19.55 2.26 3.25
CA GLU A 194 -18.54 2.81 4.16
C GLU A 194 -18.76 2.37 5.61
N GLU A 195 -20.01 2.29 6.07
CA GLU A 195 -20.45 1.75 7.35
C GLU A 195 -20.18 0.25 7.43
N ALA A 196 -20.57 -0.53 6.41
CA ALA A 196 -20.24 -1.95 6.32
C ALA A 196 -18.72 -2.18 6.28
N ASN A 197 -17.97 -1.30 5.61
CA ASN A 197 -16.52 -1.34 5.60
C ASN A 197 -15.92 -1.03 6.99
N ALA A 198 -16.38 0.03 7.66
CA ALA A 198 -15.93 0.39 9.00
C ALA A 198 -16.27 -0.69 10.03
N ALA A 199 -17.44 -1.32 9.93
CA ALA A 199 -17.84 -2.46 10.75
C ALA A 199 -16.99 -3.71 10.48
N ARG A 200 -16.66 -4.01 9.21
CA ARG A 200 -15.75 -5.11 8.84
C ARG A 200 -14.32 -4.86 9.31
N LEU A 201 -13.81 -3.64 9.17
CA LEU A 201 -12.50 -3.21 9.69
C LEU A 201 -12.45 -3.32 11.22
N ARG A 202 -13.46 -2.79 11.91
CA ARG A 202 -13.59 -2.89 13.37
C ARG A 202 -13.66 -4.35 13.84
N SER A 203 -14.52 -5.16 13.22
CA SER A 203 -14.63 -6.59 13.54
C SER A 203 -13.27 -7.32 13.41
N ARG A 204 -12.53 -7.09 12.32
CA ARG A 204 -11.19 -7.70 12.17
C ARG A 204 -10.14 -7.09 13.11
N TYR A 205 -10.22 -5.81 13.44
CA TYR A 205 -9.37 -5.19 14.46
C TYR A 205 -9.62 -5.84 15.83
N ASP A 206 -10.86 -5.77 16.33
CA ASP A 206 -11.28 -6.27 17.65
C ASP A 206 -10.96 -7.78 17.83
N ARG A 207 -11.13 -8.57 16.76
CA ARG A 207 -10.80 -10.01 16.76
C ARG A 207 -9.29 -10.28 16.76
N LEU A 208 -8.50 -9.45 16.07
CA LEU A 208 -7.04 -9.59 16.05
C LEU A 208 -6.43 -9.13 17.37
N THR A 209 -6.84 -7.97 17.90
CA THR A 209 -6.36 -7.47 19.19
C THR A 209 -6.68 -8.44 20.32
N ALA A 210 -7.90 -9.00 20.37
CA ALA A 210 -8.27 -10.00 21.37
C ALA A 210 -7.34 -11.23 21.39
N VAL A 211 -6.79 -11.65 20.24
CA VAL A 211 -5.78 -12.73 20.16
C VAL A 211 -4.40 -12.27 20.62
N LEU A 212 -4.00 -11.03 20.28
CA LEU A 212 -2.75 -10.44 20.74
C LEU A 212 -2.75 -10.23 22.27
N ASP A 213 -3.86 -9.76 22.84
CA ASP A 213 -4.07 -9.56 24.27
C ASP A 213 -3.99 -10.88 25.06
N GLN A 214 -4.72 -11.91 24.60
CA GLN A 214 -4.63 -13.28 25.16
C GLN A 214 -3.20 -13.83 25.07
N GLY A 215 -2.46 -13.43 24.05
CA GLY A 215 -1.05 -13.77 23.84
C GLY A 215 -0.04 -12.92 24.63
N GLY A 216 -0.48 -11.86 25.33
CA GLY A 216 0.41 -10.89 25.95
C GLY A 216 1.37 -10.21 24.95
N LEU A 217 0.91 -9.98 23.72
CA LEU A 217 1.60 -9.25 22.66
C LEU A 217 1.08 -7.82 22.61
N ARG A 218 1.97 -6.83 22.79
CA ARG A 218 1.59 -5.42 22.71
C ARG A 218 1.39 -4.99 21.25
N TYR A 219 0.56 -3.98 21.05
CA TYR A 219 0.39 -3.30 19.78
C TYR A 219 0.13 -1.80 20.01
N LEU A 220 0.10 -1.00 18.95
CA LEU A 220 -0.37 0.39 19.00
C LEU A 220 -1.85 0.44 18.62
N ASP A 221 -2.66 1.11 19.43
CA ASP A 221 -4.08 1.30 19.15
C ASP A 221 -4.31 2.04 17.83
N ALA A 222 -5.27 1.57 17.03
CA ALA A 222 -5.59 2.15 15.74
C ALA A 222 -7.04 2.69 15.71
N GLY A 223 -7.21 4.01 15.73
CA GLY A 223 -8.52 4.66 15.59
C GLY A 223 -9.15 4.47 14.19
N ALA A 224 -8.32 4.42 13.15
CA ALA A 224 -8.72 4.14 11.77
C ALA A 224 -7.56 3.54 10.96
N GLY A 225 -7.87 3.09 9.73
CA GLY A 225 -6.91 2.54 8.78
C GLY A 225 -7.20 1.10 8.38
N LEU A 226 -6.22 0.46 7.74
CA LEU A 226 -6.28 -0.92 7.23
C LEU A 226 -5.39 -1.89 8.04
N PHE A 227 -4.67 -1.37 9.03
CA PHE A 227 -3.58 -2.05 9.71
C PHE A 227 -3.39 -1.58 11.14
N LEU A 228 -2.70 -2.39 11.93
CA LEU A 228 -2.17 -2.02 13.25
C LEU A 228 -0.69 -2.38 13.35
N TRP A 229 0.00 -1.80 14.34
CA TRP A 229 1.42 -2.03 14.60
C TRP A 229 1.59 -2.97 15.80
N ILE A 230 2.19 -4.14 15.59
CA ILE A 230 2.45 -5.14 16.63
C ILE A 230 3.89 -4.99 17.12
N ASP A 231 4.07 -5.01 18.44
CA ASP A 231 5.37 -4.97 19.10
C ASP A 231 5.91 -6.38 19.31
N LEU A 232 6.78 -6.80 18.40
CA LEU A 232 7.47 -8.08 18.41
C LEU A 232 8.93 -7.94 18.89
N ARG A 233 9.31 -6.82 19.54
CA ARG A 233 10.61 -6.68 20.22
C ARG A 233 10.96 -7.86 21.16
N PRO A 234 10.00 -8.49 21.89
CA PRO A 234 10.28 -9.70 22.68
C PRO A 234 10.70 -10.95 21.87
N PHE A 235 10.78 -10.90 20.54
CA PHE A 235 11.27 -11.99 19.69
C PHE A 235 12.55 -11.62 18.91
N LEU A 236 13.10 -10.41 19.11
CA LEU A 236 14.39 -10.02 18.53
C LEU A 236 15.53 -10.70 19.28
N SER A 237 16.31 -11.54 18.59
CA SER A 237 17.56 -12.08 19.12
C SER A 237 18.75 -11.33 18.55
N TYR A 238 19.70 -11.00 19.43
CA TYR A 238 21.01 -10.40 19.10
C TYR A 238 22.17 -11.37 19.36
N GLY A 239 21.86 -12.64 19.60
CA GLY A 239 22.81 -13.65 20.11
C GLY A 239 23.40 -13.27 21.47
N ASP A 240 24.47 -13.97 21.86
CA ASP A 240 25.17 -13.84 23.16
C ASP A 240 25.64 -12.42 23.48
N SER A 241 25.71 -11.55 22.46
CA SER A 241 26.14 -10.15 22.54
C SER A 241 25.07 -9.17 23.04
N GLY A 242 23.81 -9.60 23.16
CA GLY A 242 22.71 -8.79 23.68
C GLY A 242 22.30 -7.58 22.81
N PRO A 243 21.19 -6.90 23.17
CA PRO A 243 20.76 -5.69 22.47
C PRO A 243 21.81 -4.57 22.61
N PRO A 244 22.05 -3.78 21.55
CA PRO A 244 23.01 -2.68 21.61
C PRO A 244 22.56 -1.59 22.58
N GLN A 245 23.49 -1.02 23.34
CA GLN A 245 23.23 0.15 24.17
C GLN A 245 23.11 1.39 23.27
N ARG A 246 21.96 2.06 23.33
CA ARG A 246 21.73 3.33 22.64
C ARG A 246 22.13 4.49 23.53
N GLU A 247 23.22 5.18 23.17
CA GLU A 247 23.54 6.48 23.79
C GLU A 247 22.51 7.52 23.35
N ASN A 248 21.83 8.14 24.32
CA ASN A 248 20.80 9.16 24.07
C ASN A 248 21.43 10.52 23.72
N SER A 249 22.24 10.55 22.65
CA SER A 249 22.84 11.79 22.14
C SER A 249 21.80 12.58 21.36
N GLY A 250 21.34 13.70 21.95
CA GLY A 250 20.31 14.59 21.35
C GLY A 250 20.80 15.39 20.13
N SER A 251 21.67 14.82 19.31
CA SER A 251 22.32 15.47 18.17
C SER A 251 21.53 15.25 16.89
N TRP A 252 20.65 16.21 16.56
CA TRP A 252 19.94 16.27 15.28
C TRP A 252 20.85 16.63 14.09
N ALA A 253 22.14 16.87 14.33
CA ALA A 253 23.07 17.49 13.39
C ALA A 253 23.50 16.62 12.19
N GLY A 254 23.16 15.32 12.18
CA GLY A 254 23.53 14.39 11.10
C GLY A 254 22.45 14.17 10.01
N ALA A 255 21.22 14.63 10.21
CA ALA A 255 20.05 14.16 9.46
C ALA A 255 19.88 14.72 8.03
N VAL A 256 20.96 15.11 7.34
CA VAL A 256 20.94 15.65 5.96
C VAL A 256 21.73 14.73 5.03
N GLY A 257 21.34 13.45 4.99
CA GLY A 257 21.95 12.41 4.16
C GLY A 257 20.92 11.40 3.67
N VAL A 258 20.52 11.50 2.41
CA VAL A 258 19.52 10.59 1.80
C VAL A 258 20.22 9.33 1.27
N GLU A 259 20.48 8.35 2.14
CA GLU A 259 20.57 6.92 1.76
C GLU A 259 20.74 5.96 2.96
N GLU A 260 21.29 6.44 4.08
CA GLU A 260 21.68 5.55 5.20
C GLU A 260 20.49 4.88 5.91
N ALA A 261 20.75 3.69 6.47
CA ALA A 261 19.77 2.92 7.24
C ALA A 261 19.63 3.52 8.65
N LEU A 262 18.41 3.88 9.04
CA LEU A 262 18.14 4.50 10.35
C LEU A 262 18.40 3.56 11.53
N LEU A 263 18.37 2.24 11.29
CA LEU A 263 18.80 1.24 12.27
C LEU A 263 20.26 0.85 12.02
N PRO A 264 21.13 0.86 13.05
CA PRO A 264 22.44 0.22 13.00
C PRO A 264 22.36 -1.22 12.48
N ALA A 265 23.39 -1.66 11.75
CA ALA A 265 23.38 -2.93 11.00
C ALA A 265 22.90 -4.14 11.83
N ARG A 266 23.38 -4.29 13.07
CA ARG A 266 22.96 -5.39 13.99
C ARG A 266 21.47 -5.37 14.32
N GLU A 267 20.84 -4.20 14.43
CA GLU A 267 19.39 -4.08 14.69
C GLU A 267 18.57 -4.38 13.42
N ALA A 268 19.04 -3.91 12.26
CA ALA A 268 18.43 -4.23 10.97
C ALA A 268 18.53 -5.73 10.62
N GLU A 269 19.64 -6.38 10.98
CA GLU A 269 19.85 -7.82 10.87
C GLU A 269 18.94 -8.61 11.81
N ALA A 270 18.80 -8.18 13.08
CA ALA A 270 17.89 -8.80 14.04
C ALA A 270 16.41 -8.68 13.59
N GLU A 271 15.97 -7.52 13.11
CA GLU A 271 14.62 -7.37 12.55
C GLU A 271 14.43 -8.21 11.28
N ARG A 272 15.43 -8.31 10.40
CA ARG A 272 15.37 -9.18 9.21
C ARG A 272 15.29 -10.66 9.59
N ALA A 273 16.04 -11.10 10.59
CA ALA A 273 15.98 -12.48 11.08
C ALA A 273 14.58 -12.81 11.63
N LEU A 274 13.98 -11.91 12.41
CA LEU A 274 12.61 -12.04 12.91
C LEU A 274 11.58 -12.02 11.77
N TYR A 275 11.73 -11.13 10.78
CA TYR A 275 10.87 -11.10 9.59
C TYR A 275 10.87 -12.43 8.82
N LEU A 276 12.04 -13.01 8.58
CA LEU A 276 12.16 -14.31 7.92
C LEU A 276 11.60 -15.44 8.81
N ARG A 277 11.76 -15.37 10.13
CA ARG A 277 11.13 -16.30 11.08
C ARG A 277 9.60 -16.24 11.00
N LEU A 278 9.00 -15.06 10.97
CA LEU A 278 7.54 -14.86 10.84
C LEU A 278 7.00 -15.50 9.55
N ILE A 279 7.72 -15.37 8.45
CA ILE A 279 7.39 -15.99 7.17
C ILE A 279 7.52 -17.53 7.24
N HIS A 280 8.68 -18.05 7.64
CA HIS A 280 9.00 -19.47 7.49
C HIS A 280 8.47 -20.38 8.61
N GLU A 281 8.36 -19.88 9.85
CA GLU A 281 7.89 -20.68 10.99
C GLU A 281 6.38 -20.54 11.21
N PHE A 282 5.81 -19.35 10.95
CA PHE A 282 4.42 -19.01 11.25
C PHE A 282 3.56 -18.72 10.01
N GLY A 283 4.16 -18.55 8.82
CA GLY A 283 3.41 -18.22 7.60
C GLY A 283 2.76 -16.83 7.64
N LEU A 284 3.35 -15.87 8.35
CA LEU A 284 2.85 -14.50 8.52
C LEU A 284 3.77 -13.51 7.81
N LEU A 285 3.33 -12.89 6.73
CA LEU A 285 4.11 -11.87 6.02
C LEU A 285 3.62 -10.46 6.38
N LEU A 286 4.33 -9.83 7.32
CA LEU A 286 4.06 -8.48 7.85
C LEU A 286 5.03 -7.44 7.23
N THR A 287 4.78 -6.14 7.36
CA THR A 287 5.79 -5.12 7.00
C THR A 287 6.75 -4.87 8.16
N PRO A 288 8.08 -5.02 8.01
CA PRO A 288 9.06 -4.68 9.04
C PRO A 288 9.13 -3.16 9.27
N GLY A 289 9.30 -2.73 10.52
CA GLY A 289 9.34 -1.33 10.93
C GLY A 289 10.41 -0.52 10.20
N ALA A 290 11.61 -1.06 10.03
CA ALA A 290 12.70 -0.39 9.32
C ALA A 290 12.33 -0.02 7.87
N SER A 291 11.46 -0.81 7.23
CA SER A 291 10.98 -0.55 5.86
C SER A 291 10.00 0.62 5.78
N MET A 292 9.40 1.00 6.93
CA MET A 292 8.59 2.21 7.12
C MET A 292 9.38 3.27 7.91
N ARG A 293 10.72 3.22 7.88
CA ARG A 293 11.65 4.14 8.57
C ARG A 293 11.49 4.16 10.10
N SER A 294 11.08 3.05 10.75
CA SER A 294 11.08 2.96 12.23
C SER A 294 12.46 3.28 12.82
N GLU A 295 12.48 4.01 13.93
CA GLU A 295 13.68 4.31 14.71
C GLU A 295 14.07 3.20 15.68
N GLU A 296 13.18 2.24 15.95
CA GLU A 296 13.48 1.03 16.72
C GLU A 296 13.13 -0.24 15.90
N PRO A 297 13.92 -1.31 16.03
CA PRO A 297 13.58 -2.61 15.46
C PRO A 297 12.38 -3.24 16.18
N GLY A 298 11.70 -4.17 15.52
CA GLY A 298 10.74 -5.10 16.14
C GLY A 298 9.28 -4.63 16.14
N LEU A 299 8.99 -3.43 15.61
CA LEU A 299 7.62 -3.04 15.29
C LEU A 299 7.24 -3.60 13.91
N PHE A 300 6.14 -4.33 13.81
CA PHE A 300 5.66 -4.91 12.55
C PHE A 300 4.23 -4.47 12.23
N ARG A 301 4.00 -4.01 10.99
CA ARG A 301 2.67 -3.63 10.52
C ARG A 301 1.91 -4.84 9.99
N CYS A 302 0.74 -5.10 10.54
CA CYS A 302 -0.19 -6.14 10.09
C CYS A 302 -1.42 -5.52 9.43
N VAL A 303 -1.60 -5.74 8.13
CA VAL A 303 -2.76 -5.29 7.35
C VAL A 303 -3.86 -6.36 7.41
N PHE A 304 -4.77 -6.23 8.37
CA PHE A 304 -5.83 -7.22 8.61
C PHE A 304 -6.93 -7.23 7.53
N SER A 305 -7.04 -6.19 6.70
CA SER A 305 -8.00 -6.12 5.58
C SER A 305 -7.52 -6.77 4.27
N ALA A 306 -6.26 -7.24 4.22
CA ALA A 306 -5.64 -7.79 3.01
C ALA A 306 -5.85 -9.31 2.82
N ALA A 307 -6.34 -10.02 3.84
CA ALA A 307 -6.68 -11.44 3.75
C ALA A 307 -8.14 -11.68 3.31
N THR A 308 -8.43 -12.85 2.72
CA THR A 308 -9.79 -13.38 2.62
C THR A 308 -10.36 -13.68 4.02
N GLU A 309 -11.63 -14.07 4.15
CA GLU A 309 -12.18 -14.39 5.47
C GLU A 309 -11.56 -15.68 6.04
N GLU A 310 -11.39 -16.70 5.19
CA GLU A 310 -10.71 -17.95 5.53
C GLU A 310 -9.24 -17.71 5.89
N GLY A 311 -8.56 -16.85 5.10
CA GLY A 311 -7.19 -16.43 5.38
C GLY A 311 -7.06 -15.64 6.68
N PHE A 312 -8.10 -14.90 7.09
CA PHE A 312 -8.12 -14.19 8.36
C PHE A 312 -8.32 -15.14 9.55
N GLU A 313 -9.19 -16.14 9.46
CA GLU A 313 -9.29 -17.20 10.50
C GLU A 313 -7.95 -17.92 10.70
N VAL A 314 -7.26 -18.27 9.61
CA VAL A 314 -5.93 -18.88 9.66
C VAL A 314 -4.87 -17.90 10.18
N ALA A 315 -5.02 -16.58 9.94
CA ALA A 315 -4.15 -15.56 10.52
C ALA A 315 -4.25 -15.54 12.05
N LEU A 316 -5.48 -15.53 12.61
CA LEU A 316 -5.71 -15.54 14.05
C LEU A 316 -5.06 -16.77 14.73
N GLN A 317 -5.20 -17.95 14.13
CA GLN A 317 -4.55 -19.18 14.61
C GLN A 317 -3.02 -19.08 14.59
N ARG A 318 -2.45 -18.51 13.53
CA ARG A 318 -1.00 -18.30 13.40
C ARG A 318 -0.47 -17.23 14.36
N PHE A 319 -1.24 -16.18 14.65
CA PHE A 319 -0.92 -15.18 15.69
C PHE A 319 -0.98 -15.77 17.10
N ALA A 320 -1.97 -16.61 17.42
CA ALA A 320 -2.01 -17.33 18.69
C ALA A 320 -0.78 -18.24 18.86
N ARG A 321 -0.38 -18.95 17.79
CA ARG A 321 0.86 -19.77 17.78
C ARG A 321 2.12 -18.92 17.93
N LEU A 322 2.19 -17.73 17.33
CA LEU A 322 3.30 -16.78 17.51
C LEU A 322 3.39 -16.28 18.96
N ALA A 323 2.26 -15.93 19.58
CA ALA A 323 2.24 -15.47 20.96
C ALA A 323 2.68 -16.54 21.97
N ALA A 324 2.34 -17.80 21.71
CA ALA A 324 2.78 -18.96 22.48
C ALA A 324 4.23 -19.39 22.20
N ALA A 325 4.93 -18.78 21.25
CA ALA A 325 6.30 -19.14 20.90
C ALA A 325 7.32 -18.63 21.94
N PRO A 326 8.50 -19.28 22.05
CA PRO A 326 9.57 -18.76 22.88
C PRO A 326 9.98 -17.33 22.47
N ARG A 327 9.94 -16.44 23.47
CA ARG A 327 10.51 -15.09 23.43
C ARG A 327 12.03 -15.17 23.42
N ALA A 328 12.68 -14.19 22.80
CA ALA A 328 14.12 -14.00 22.97
C ALA A 328 14.37 -13.45 24.40
N THR A 329 15.40 -13.99 25.05
CA THR A 329 15.88 -13.59 26.39
C THR A 329 17.10 -12.68 26.26
#